data_AF-A0A942FMA6-F1
#
_entry.id   AF-A0A942FMA6-F1
#
_cell.length_a   1.000
_cell.length_b   1.000
_cell.length_c   1.000
_cell.angle_alpha   90.00
_cell.angle_beta   90.00
_cell.angle_gamma   90.00
#
_symmetry.space_group_name_H-M   'P 1'
#
loop_
_entity.id
_entity.type
_entity.pdbx_description
1 polymer ?
#
loop_
_entity_poly.entity_id
_entity_poly.type
_entity_poly.pdbx_seq_one_letter_code
_entity_poly.pdbx_strand_id
1 'polypeptide(L)'
;MGYGKRFLILILSILILCSFAFAEDYSLQHFLTKATSKPDALTKKEKVELLDQIERLLEKSLQVHGQITRDLQTGEIDIRYQEGDFWISKLKEDWKSIEAGMEQVKLLKEKPGHLVGSIKLYKSLKDLSVNFNAYNNMPSFSAFVGDLAPELELWADPVFYQLYLLPLARLKDVEKGPPPKEKKPTPTVKKP
;
A
#
# COMPACT_ATOMS: atom_id res chain seq x y z
N MET A 1 -11.01 57.20 9.19
CA MET A 1 -11.68 55.96 9.67
C MET A 1 -12.10 54.98 8.56
N GLY A 2 -11.50 54.98 7.37
CA GLY A 2 -11.91 54.09 6.25
C GLY A 2 -11.00 52.88 5.97
N TYR A 3 -9.77 52.89 6.48
CA TYR A 3 -8.75 51.89 6.13
C TYR A 3 -8.90 50.55 6.89
N GLY A 4 -9.38 50.58 8.14
CA GLY A 4 -9.56 49.36 8.95
C GLY A 4 -10.56 48.37 8.36
N LYS A 5 -11.67 48.86 7.77
CA LYS A 5 -12.69 48.00 7.15
C LYS A 5 -12.18 47.32 5.87
N ARG A 6 -11.35 48.00 5.06
CA ARG A 6 -10.80 47.42 3.83
C ARG A 6 -9.75 46.33 4.11
N PHE A 7 -8.94 46.53 5.14
CA PHE A 7 -7.95 45.54 5.56
C PHE A 7 -8.60 44.25 6.11
N LEU A 8 -9.69 44.41 6.88
CA LEU A 8 -10.43 43.28 7.45
C LEU A 8 -11.12 42.44 6.36
N ILE A 9 -11.68 43.10 5.33
CA ILE A 9 -12.23 42.40 4.15
C ILE A 9 -11.14 41.66 3.39
N LEU A 10 -9.95 42.25 3.21
CA LEU A 10 -8.83 41.58 2.54
C LEU A 10 -8.38 40.32 3.29
N ILE A 11 -8.26 40.40 4.62
CA ILE A 11 -7.90 39.25 5.46
C ILE A 11 -8.97 38.16 5.38
N LEU A 12 -10.26 38.53 5.45
CA LEU A 12 -11.35 37.56 5.29
C LEU A 12 -11.31 36.88 3.93
N SER A 13 -11.05 37.63 2.86
CA SER A 13 -10.92 37.08 1.50
C SER A 13 -9.75 36.12 1.37
N ILE A 14 -8.60 36.44 1.98
CA ILE A 14 -7.43 35.55 2.00
C ILE A 14 -7.71 34.28 2.79
N LEU A 15 -8.36 34.39 3.95
CA LEU A 15 -8.75 33.21 4.76
C LEU A 15 -9.76 32.33 4.02
N ILE A 16 -10.74 32.91 3.33
CA ILE A 16 -11.70 32.15 2.51
C ILE A 16 -10.99 31.45 1.35
N LEU A 17 -10.04 32.12 0.68
CA LEU A 17 -9.24 31.51 -0.40
C LEU A 17 -8.30 30.41 0.12
N CYS A 18 -7.73 30.56 1.32
CA CYS A 18 -6.95 29.50 1.98
C CYS A 18 -7.83 28.30 2.36
N SER A 19 -9.09 28.52 2.72
CA SER A 19 -10.05 27.44 2.99
C SER A 19 -10.47 26.68 1.71
N PHE A 20 -10.33 27.24 0.51
CA PHE A 20 -10.53 26.46 -0.72
C PHE A 20 -9.27 25.71 -1.17
N ALA A 21 -8.12 25.99 -0.52
CA ALA A 21 -6.88 25.24 -0.70
C ALA A 21 -6.75 24.07 0.31
N PHE A 22 -7.87 23.58 0.87
CA PHE A 22 -7.88 22.30 1.56
C PHE A 22 -7.39 21.24 0.59
N ALA A 23 -6.25 20.63 0.94
CA ALA A 23 -5.79 19.41 0.31
C ALA A 23 -6.95 18.40 0.37
N GLU A 24 -7.40 17.92 -0.79
CA GLU A 24 -8.22 16.72 -0.85
C GLU A 24 -7.45 15.60 -0.15
N ASP A 25 -7.77 15.34 1.11
CA ASP A 25 -7.27 14.19 1.84
C ASP A 25 -7.94 12.95 1.23
N TYR A 26 -7.20 12.19 0.41
CA TYR A 26 -7.75 10.99 -0.21
C TYR A 26 -7.79 9.85 0.82
N SER A 27 -9.00 9.51 1.27
CA SER A 27 -9.22 8.41 2.21
C SER A 27 -9.17 7.04 1.54
N LEU A 28 -9.07 5.96 2.34
CA LEU A 28 -9.23 4.58 1.86
C LEU A 28 -10.54 4.42 1.05
N GLN A 29 -11.64 5.04 1.50
CA GLN A 29 -12.92 4.98 0.82
C GLN A 29 -12.88 5.59 -0.59
N HIS A 30 -12.12 6.68 -0.79
CA HIS A 30 -11.89 7.24 -2.11
C HIS A 30 -11.27 6.21 -3.05
N PHE A 31 -10.19 5.56 -2.61
CA PHE A 31 -9.51 4.55 -3.42
C PHE A 31 -10.37 3.30 -3.66
N LEU A 32 -11.10 2.82 -2.67
CA LEU A 32 -12.03 1.69 -2.86
C LEU A 32 -13.15 2.00 -3.85
N THR A 33 -13.71 3.20 -3.78
CA THR A 33 -14.72 3.68 -4.74
C THR A 33 -14.13 3.75 -6.14
N LYS A 34 -12.87 4.18 -6.27
CA LYS A 34 -12.18 4.24 -7.55
C LYS A 34 -11.86 2.85 -8.12
N ALA A 35 -11.45 1.92 -7.27
CA ALA A 35 -11.19 0.52 -7.67
C ALA A 35 -12.44 -0.17 -8.22
N THR A 36 -13.63 0.21 -7.74
CA THR A 36 -14.91 -0.41 -8.10
C THR A 36 -15.65 0.30 -9.24
N SER A 37 -15.59 1.63 -9.34
CA SER A 37 -16.43 2.41 -10.27
C SER A 37 -15.95 2.44 -11.73
N LYS A 38 -14.65 2.21 -11.95
CA LYS A 38 -13.94 1.88 -13.19
C LYS A 38 -12.47 2.20 -12.90
N PRO A 39 -11.53 1.25 -13.01
CA PRO A 39 -10.12 1.49 -12.73
C PRO A 39 -9.49 2.31 -13.85
N ASP A 40 -9.88 3.58 -13.95
CA ASP A 40 -9.16 4.57 -14.71
C ASP A 40 -7.80 4.78 -14.05
N ALA A 41 -6.79 5.09 -14.86
CA ALA A 41 -5.43 5.28 -14.37
C ALA A 41 -5.40 6.35 -13.27
N LEU A 42 -4.78 6.03 -12.13
CA LEU A 42 -4.54 7.01 -11.08
C LEU A 42 -3.79 8.22 -11.66
N THR A 43 -4.25 9.42 -11.31
CA THR A 43 -3.52 10.65 -11.59
C THR A 43 -2.19 10.65 -10.84
N LYS A 44 -1.25 11.50 -11.27
CA LYS A 44 0.06 11.61 -10.59
C LYS A 44 -0.09 11.97 -9.10
N LYS A 45 -1.02 12.86 -8.77
CA LYS A 45 -1.31 13.28 -7.38
C LYS A 45 -1.85 12.10 -6.57
N GLU A 46 -2.85 11.39 -7.09
CA GLU A 46 -3.42 10.22 -6.41
C GLU A 46 -2.42 9.08 -6.22
N LYS A 47 -1.47 8.88 -7.15
CA LYS A 47 -0.41 7.90 -6.97
C LYS A 47 0.51 8.25 -5.80
N VAL A 48 0.84 9.53 -5.64
CA VAL A 48 1.67 9.99 -4.52
C VAL A 48 0.90 9.80 -3.21
N GLU A 49 -0.36 10.25 -3.15
CA GLU A 49 -1.15 10.09 -1.94
C GLU A 49 -1.36 8.62 -1.58
N LEU A 50 -1.65 7.75 -2.54
CA LEU A 50 -1.79 6.32 -2.30
C LEU A 50 -0.54 5.74 -1.64
N LEU A 51 0.65 6.14 -2.11
CA LEU A 51 1.92 5.70 -1.52
C LEU A 51 2.16 6.32 -0.13
N ASP A 52 1.75 7.57 0.09
CA ASP A 52 1.81 8.22 1.40
C ASP A 52 0.91 7.52 2.43
N GLN A 53 -0.30 7.12 2.03
CA GLN A 53 -1.23 6.37 2.89
C GLN A 53 -0.69 4.97 3.22
N ILE A 54 -0.10 4.28 2.24
CA ILE A 54 0.57 2.99 2.49
C ILE A 54 1.79 3.16 3.41
N GLU A 55 2.57 4.24 3.28
CA GLU A 55 3.67 4.52 4.20
C GLU A 55 3.15 4.65 5.64
N ARG A 56 2.12 5.47 5.87
CA ARG A 56 1.50 5.64 7.19
C ARG A 56 0.95 4.33 7.74
N LEU A 57 0.37 3.49 6.88
CA LEU A 57 -0.12 2.16 7.25
C LEU A 57 1.03 1.25 7.72
N LEU A 58 2.16 1.27 7.01
CA LEU A 58 3.36 0.50 7.39
C LEU A 58 4.00 1.03 8.68
N GLU A 59 4.02 2.35 8.88
CA GLU A 59 4.46 2.96 10.15
C GLU A 59 3.58 2.54 11.33
N LYS A 60 2.26 2.55 11.16
CA LYS A 60 1.31 2.05 12.17
C LYS A 60 1.54 0.56 12.44
N SER A 61 1.78 -0.23 11.40
CA SER A 61 2.12 -1.66 11.53
C SER A 61 3.42 -1.88 12.31
N LEU A 62 4.43 -1.04 12.11
CA LEU A 62 5.69 -1.07 12.85
C LEU A 62 5.50 -0.77 14.34
N GLN A 63 4.66 0.22 14.66
CA GLN A 63 4.35 0.60 16.04
C GLN A 63 3.63 -0.55 16.77
N VAL A 64 2.58 -1.09 16.14
CA VAL A 64 1.80 -2.23 16.67
C VAL A 64 2.70 -3.45 16.86
N HIS A 65 3.53 -3.77 15.88
CA HIS A 65 4.52 -4.85 15.98
C HIS A 65 5.45 -4.68 17.17
N GLY A 66 6.01 -3.48 17.35
CA GLY A 66 6.90 -3.16 18.46
C GLY A 66 6.22 -3.30 19.82
N GLN A 67 4.93 -2.94 19.90
CA GLN A 67 4.12 -3.12 21.11
C GLN A 67 3.90 -4.60 21.42
N ILE A 68 3.39 -5.39 20.46
CA ILE A 68 3.16 -6.83 20.64
C ILE A 68 4.46 -7.54 21.06
N THR A 69 5.57 -7.23 20.39
CA THR A 69 6.88 -7.83 20.70
C THR A 69 7.32 -7.52 22.12
N ARG A 70 7.12 -6.27 22.58
CA ARG A 70 7.45 -5.85 23.94
C ARG A 70 6.59 -6.58 24.96
N ASP A 71 5.28 -6.55 24.77
CA ASP A 71 4.31 -7.08 25.72
C ASP A 71 4.44 -8.62 25.85
N LEU A 72 4.84 -9.28 24.77
CA LEU A 72 5.21 -10.70 24.80
C LEU A 72 6.49 -10.95 25.61
N GLN A 73 7.51 -10.11 25.45
CA GLN A 73 8.79 -10.26 26.15
C GLN A 73 8.70 -9.94 27.64
N THR A 74 7.82 -9.01 28.03
CA THR A 74 7.58 -8.65 29.43
C THR A 74 6.62 -9.63 30.12
N GLY A 75 5.97 -10.51 29.37
CA GLY A 75 4.95 -11.43 29.88
C GLY A 75 3.61 -10.75 30.18
N GLU A 76 3.39 -9.53 29.67
CA GLU A 76 2.07 -8.86 29.75
C GLU A 76 1.04 -9.59 28.88
N ILE A 77 1.48 -10.14 27.74
CA ILE A 77 0.71 -11.10 26.98
C ILE A 77 1.05 -12.51 27.47
N ASP A 78 0.12 -13.12 28.20
CA ASP A 78 0.27 -14.50 28.69
C ASP A 78 0.05 -15.50 27.54
N ILE A 79 1.14 -16.14 27.12
CA ILE A 79 1.12 -17.24 26.15
C ILE A 79 2.04 -18.34 26.67
N ARG A 80 1.71 -19.60 26.39
CA ARG A 80 2.55 -20.72 26.81
C ARG A 80 3.94 -20.58 26.20
N TYR A 81 4.98 -20.95 26.95
CA TYR A 81 6.38 -20.76 26.55
C TYR A 81 6.71 -21.27 25.13
N GLN A 82 6.21 -22.45 24.75
CA GLN A 82 6.40 -23.01 23.40
C GLN A 82 5.67 -22.23 22.29
N GLU A 83 4.57 -21.55 22.62
CA GLU A 83 3.85 -20.66 21.72
C GLU A 83 4.58 -19.31 21.63
N GLY A 84 5.25 -18.85 22.70
CA GLY A 84 6.02 -17.60 22.74
C GLY A 84 7.16 -17.55 21.72
N ASP A 85 8.02 -18.58 21.67
CA ASP A 85 9.13 -18.63 20.70
C ASP A 85 8.62 -18.64 19.25
N PHE A 86 7.51 -19.35 19.01
CA PHE A 86 6.85 -19.39 17.70
C PHE A 86 6.39 -17.98 17.30
N TRP A 87 5.70 -17.26 18.18
CA TRP A 87 5.21 -15.91 17.89
C TRP A 87 6.33 -14.90 17.72
N ILE A 88 7.41 -14.97 18.51
CA ILE A 88 8.60 -14.13 18.30
C ILE A 88 9.21 -14.35 16.91
N SER A 89 9.30 -15.61 16.48
CA SER A 89 9.81 -15.90 15.13
C SER A 89 8.91 -15.29 14.05
N LYS A 90 7.58 -15.39 14.21
CA LYS A 90 6.62 -14.80 13.27
C LYS A 90 6.70 -13.28 13.22
N LEU A 91 6.76 -12.63 14.37
CA LEU A 91 6.95 -11.19 14.47
C LEU A 91 8.28 -10.77 13.79
N LYS A 92 9.38 -11.50 13.95
CA LYS A 92 10.64 -11.17 13.26
C LYS A 92 10.53 -11.25 11.73
N GLU A 93 9.73 -12.17 11.20
CA GLU A 93 9.45 -12.25 9.75
C GLU A 93 8.65 -11.03 9.28
N ASP A 94 7.67 -10.60 10.06
CA ASP A 94 6.83 -9.44 9.74
C ASP A 94 7.62 -8.14 9.75
N TRP A 95 8.52 -7.97 10.72
CA TRP A 95 9.41 -6.79 10.78
C TRP A 95 10.15 -6.58 9.46
N LYS A 96 10.74 -7.66 8.91
CA LYS A 96 11.43 -7.62 7.61
C LYS A 96 10.48 -7.26 6.47
N SER A 97 9.24 -7.73 6.53
CA SER A 97 8.22 -7.43 5.52
C SER A 97 7.80 -5.96 5.57
N ILE A 98 7.68 -5.38 6.77
CA ILE A 98 7.39 -3.95 7.00
C ILE A 98 8.55 -3.10 6.47
N GLU A 99 9.79 -3.39 6.87
CA GLU A 99 10.98 -2.65 6.41
C GLU A 99 11.11 -2.69 4.89
N ALA A 100 11.01 -3.89 4.29
CA ALA A 100 11.06 -4.05 2.84
C ALA A 100 9.93 -3.27 2.15
N GLY A 101 8.73 -3.26 2.74
CA GLY A 101 7.60 -2.47 2.26
C GLY A 101 7.92 -0.97 2.25
N MET A 102 8.43 -0.43 3.36
CA MET A 102 8.80 0.98 3.48
C MET A 102 9.87 1.38 2.47
N GLU A 103 10.89 0.54 2.26
CA GLU A 103 11.91 0.77 1.24
C GLU A 103 11.31 0.82 -0.17
N GLN A 104 10.39 -0.10 -0.48
CA GLN A 104 9.72 -0.08 -1.79
C GLN A 104 8.82 1.13 -1.97
N VAL A 105 8.13 1.60 -0.92
CA VAL A 105 7.34 2.84 -0.99
C VAL A 105 8.24 4.03 -1.36
N LYS A 106 9.38 4.19 -0.68
CA LYS A 106 10.36 5.26 -0.97
C LYS A 106 10.85 5.17 -2.42
N LEU A 107 11.23 3.98 -2.88
CA LEU A 107 11.64 3.75 -4.27
C LEU A 107 10.53 4.13 -5.26
N LEU A 108 9.28 3.78 -4.98
CA LEU A 108 8.15 4.04 -5.87
C LEU A 108 7.72 5.51 -5.89
N LYS A 109 7.97 6.27 -4.82
CA LYS A 109 7.82 7.73 -4.84
C LYS A 109 8.80 8.39 -5.81
N GLU A 110 10.03 7.88 -5.89
CA GLU A 110 11.04 8.36 -6.85
C GLU A 110 10.81 7.81 -8.26
N LYS A 111 10.43 6.54 -8.37
CA LYS A 111 10.27 5.79 -9.64
C LYS A 111 8.91 5.08 -9.70
N PRO A 112 7.80 5.81 -9.93
CA PRO A 112 6.45 5.24 -9.91
C PRO A 112 6.17 4.14 -10.95
N GLY A 113 7.00 4.04 -12.00
CA GLY A 113 6.89 3.00 -13.03
C GLY A 113 7.69 1.73 -12.74
N HIS A 114 8.32 1.61 -11.57
CA HIS A 114 9.23 0.51 -11.26
C HIS A 114 8.47 -0.78 -10.87
N LEU A 115 8.09 -1.57 -11.88
CA LEU A 115 7.25 -2.76 -11.71
C LEU A 115 7.77 -3.76 -10.66
N VAL A 116 9.07 -4.05 -10.64
CA VAL A 116 9.65 -4.99 -9.66
C VAL A 116 9.48 -4.48 -8.23
N GLY A 117 9.59 -3.16 -8.04
CA GLY A 117 9.37 -2.52 -6.74
C GLY A 117 7.89 -2.61 -6.32
N SER A 118 6.98 -2.40 -7.27
CA SER A 118 5.55 -2.57 -7.05
C SER A 118 5.18 -4.02 -6.67
N ILE A 119 5.75 -5.02 -7.34
CA ILE A 119 5.54 -6.43 -6.99
C ILE A 119 6.03 -6.74 -5.58
N LYS A 120 7.23 -6.25 -5.22
CA LYS A 120 7.79 -6.43 -3.88
C LYS A 120 6.94 -5.76 -2.81
N LEU A 121 6.48 -4.53 -3.05
CA LEU A 121 5.57 -3.83 -2.13
C LEU A 121 4.26 -4.60 -1.96
N TYR A 122 3.64 -5.04 -3.06
CA TYR A 122 2.42 -5.84 -2.99
C TYR A 122 2.62 -7.11 -2.17
N LYS A 123 3.73 -7.82 -2.38
CA LYS A 123 4.07 -9.02 -1.60
C LYS A 123 4.18 -8.69 -0.11
N SER A 124 4.93 -7.64 0.27
CA SER A 124 5.04 -7.21 1.67
C SER A 124 3.68 -6.91 2.29
N LEU A 125 2.81 -6.16 1.59
CA LEU A 125 1.47 -5.85 2.08
C LEU A 125 0.60 -7.11 2.22
N LYS A 126 0.71 -8.05 1.28
CA LYS A 126 -0.07 -9.28 1.30
C LYS A 126 0.38 -10.22 2.41
N ASP A 127 1.69 -10.39 2.58
CA ASP A 127 2.27 -11.20 3.67
C ASP A 127 1.83 -10.64 5.04
N LEU A 128 1.89 -9.31 5.21
CA LEU A 128 1.43 -8.63 6.43
C LEU A 128 -0.08 -8.78 6.65
N SER A 129 -0.89 -8.60 5.61
CA SER A 129 -2.35 -8.80 5.69
C SER A 129 -2.71 -10.21 6.17
N VAL A 130 -2.04 -11.24 5.64
CA VAL A 130 -2.26 -12.64 6.05
C VAL A 130 -1.86 -12.84 7.51
N ASN A 131 -0.69 -12.35 7.90
CA ASN A 131 -0.16 -12.56 9.25
C ASN A 131 -0.96 -11.77 10.31
N PHE A 132 -1.34 -10.53 10.01
CA PHE A 132 -2.15 -9.70 10.92
C PHE A 132 -3.57 -10.24 11.07
N ASN A 133 -4.15 -10.82 10.01
CA ASN A 133 -5.41 -11.56 10.13
C ASN A 133 -5.24 -12.81 11.01
N ALA A 134 -4.11 -13.52 10.95
CA ALA A 134 -3.84 -14.63 11.85
C ALA A 134 -3.73 -14.16 13.31
N TYR A 135 -3.07 -13.02 13.56
CA TYR A 135 -3.02 -12.41 14.90
C TYR A 135 -4.41 -11.98 15.38
N ASN A 136 -5.25 -11.43 14.50
CA ASN A 136 -6.59 -10.99 14.87
C ASN A 136 -7.51 -12.15 15.34
N ASN A 137 -7.22 -13.38 14.92
CA ASN A 137 -7.93 -14.57 15.39
C ASN A 137 -7.49 -15.04 16.79
N MET A 138 -6.44 -14.43 17.36
CA MET A 138 -5.96 -14.72 18.70
C MET A 138 -6.44 -13.63 19.67
N PRO A 139 -7.18 -13.95 20.74
CA PRO A 139 -7.71 -12.95 21.67
C PRO A 139 -6.64 -12.03 22.26
N SER A 140 -5.43 -12.55 22.52
CA SER A 140 -4.33 -11.77 23.08
C SER A 140 -3.73 -10.74 22.12
N PHE A 141 -3.95 -10.89 20.80
CA PHE A 141 -3.41 -9.97 19.79
C PHE A 141 -4.48 -9.13 19.10
N SER A 142 -5.74 -9.57 19.12
CA SER A 142 -6.84 -8.88 18.42
C SER A 142 -7.03 -7.43 18.86
N ALA A 143 -6.79 -7.11 20.14
CA ALA A 143 -6.84 -5.72 20.64
C ALA A 143 -5.83 -4.79 19.96
N PHE A 144 -4.72 -5.32 19.44
CA PHE A 144 -3.67 -4.54 18.79
C PHE A 144 -3.89 -4.42 17.28
N VAL A 145 -4.37 -5.48 16.63
CA VAL A 145 -4.46 -5.57 15.16
C VAL A 145 -5.87 -5.52 14.61
N GLY A 146 -6.91 -5.45 15.45
CA GLY A 146 -8.31 -5.66 15.06
C GLY A 146 -8.78 -4.83 13.88
N ASP A 147 -8.47 -3.53 13.88
CA ASP A 147 -8.80 -2.63 12.78
C ASP A 147 -7.73 -2.64 11.67
N LEU A 148 -6.48 -2.90 12.05
CA LEU A 148 -5.33 -2.81 11.15
C LEU A 148 -5.26 -4.00 10.17
N ALA A 149 -5.63 -5.20 10.62
CA ALA A 149 -5.65 -6.40 9.79
C ALA A 149 -6.58 -6.28 8.57
N PRO A 150 -7.88 -5.94 8.72
CA PRO A 150 -8.76 -5.73 7.58
C PRO A 150 -8.36 -4.49 6.75
N GLU A 151 -7.83 -3.45 7.38
CA GLU A 151 -7.32 -2.27 6.67
C GLU A 151 -6.15 -2.63 5.73
N LEU A 152 -5.17 -3.41 6.21
CA LEU A 152 -4.05 -3.92 5.40
C LEU A 152 -4.53 -4.73 4.19
N GLU A 153 -5.53 -5.59 4.39
CA GLU A 153 -6.12 -6.39 3.32
C GLU A 153 -6.73 -5.51 2.22
N LEU A 154 -7.48 -4.49 2.61
CA LEU A 154 -8.09 -3.53 1.68
C LEU A 154 -7.03 -2.71 0.93
N TRP A 155 -5.97 -2.30 1.61
CA TRP A 155 -4.87 -1.59 0.95
C TRP A 155 -4.09 -2.48 -0.02
N ALA A 156 -3.88 -3.76 0.29
CA ALA A 156 -3.13 -4.69 -0.54
C ALA A 156 -3.88 -5.03 -1.84
N ASP A 157 -5.09 -5.58 -1.73
CA ASP A 157 -5.78 -6.22 -2.87
C ASP A 157 -6.68 -5.24 -3.65
N PRO A 158 -7.78 -4.73 -3.10
CA PRO A 158 -8.67 -3.87 -3.89
C PRO A 158 -8.03 -2.51 -4.21
N VAL A 159 -7.07 -2.01 -3.42
CA VAL A 159 -6.44 -0.71 -3.69
C VAL A 159 -5.13 -0.86 -4.45
N PHE A 160 -4.06 -1.34 -3.83
CA PHE A 160 -2.72 -1.30 -4.45
C PHE A 160 -2.64 -2.21 -5.68
N TYR A 161 -3.12 -3.45 -5.58
CA TYR A 161 -3.07 -4.38 -6.70
C TYR A 161 -3.89 -3.88 -7.91
N GLN A 162 -5.14 -3.46 -7.69
CA GLN A 162 -6.02 -3.03 -8.79
C GLN A 162 -5.65 -1.67 -9.38
N LEU A 163 -5.34 -0.68 -8.54
CA LEU A 163 -5.15 0.70 -9.00
C LEU A 163 -3.70 1.03 -9.38
N TYR A 164 -2.73 0.27 -8.88
CA TYR A 164 -1.32 0.58 -9.07
C TYR A 164 -0.59 -0.54 -9.83
N LEU A 165 -0.59 -1.77 -9.30
CA LEU A 165 0.23 -2.86 -9.86
C LEU A 165 -0.30 -3.37 -11.20
N LEU A 166 -1.60 -3.66 -11.29
CA LEU A 166 -2.21 -4.25 -12.47
C LEU A 166 -2.11 -3.33 -13.71
N PRO A 167 -2.37 -2.01 -13.62
CA PRO A 167 -2.12 -1.09 -14.73
C PRO A 167 -0.66 -1.06 -15.17
N LEU A 168 0.30 -1.10 -14.23
CA LEU A 168 1.73 -1.12 -14.57
C LEU A 168 2.14 -2.41 -15.29
N ALA A 169 1.62 -3.56 -14.86
CA ALA A 169 1.87 -4.84 -15.51
C ALA A 169 1.34 -4.84 -16.96
N ARG A 170 0.11 -4.36 -17.18
CA ARG A 170 -0.50 -4.25 -18.51
C ARG A 170 0.30 -3.37 -19.47
N LEU A 171 0.83 -2.24 -18.97
CA LEU A 171 1.68 -1.36 -19.79
C LEU A 171 2.96 -2.07 -20.26
N LYS A 172 3.56 -2.91 -19.42
CA LYS A 172 4.77 -3.66 -19.76
C LYS A 172 4.52 -4.79 -20.77
N ASP A 173 3.34 -5.40 -20.75
CA ASP A 173 2.97 -6.42 -21.74
C ASP A 173 2.74 -5.81 -23.14
N VAL A 174 2.17 -4.60 -23.21
CA VAL A 174 1.99 -3.88 -24.48
C VAL A 174 3.33 -3.43 -25.07
N GLU A 175 4.29 -3.02 -24.23
CA GLU A 175 5.65 -2.65 -24.67
C GLU A 175 6.43 -3.80 -25.31
N LYS A 176 6.14 -5.06 -24.96
CA LYS A 176 6.87 -6.23 -25.49
C LYS A 176 6.50 -6.61 -26.92
N GLY A 177 5.45 -6.03 -27.51
CA GLY A 177 4.98 -6.34 -28.85
C GLY A 177 4.45 -7.79 -28.98
N PRO A 178 3.67 -8.10 -30.04
CA PRO A 178 3.25 -9.47 -30.29
C PRO A 178 4.47 -10.36 -30.57
N PRO A 179 4.47 -11.63 -30.13
CA PRO A 179 5.55 -12.55 -30.43
C PRO A 179 5.77 -12.62 -31.94
N PRO A 180 7.01 -12.59 -32.43
CA PRO A 180 7.27 -12.71 -33.86
C PRO A 180 6.66 -14.02 -34.35
N LYS A 181 5.67 -13.92 -35.25
CA LYS A 181 5.03 -15.08 -35.86
C LYS A 181 6.11 -16.05 -36.34
N GLU A 182 6.16 -17.24 -35.76
CA GLU A 182 6.99 -18.34 -36.25
C GLU A 182 6.75 -18.51 -37.74
N LYS A 183 7.79 -18.29 -38.54
CA LYS A 183 7.77 -18.63 -39.96
C LYS A 183 7.61 -20.14 -40.05
N LYS A 184 6.45 -20.60 -40.54
CA LYS A 184 6.22 -22.02 -40.85
C LYS A 184 7.39 -22.56 -41.70
N PRO A 185 7.99 -23.70 -41.35
CA PRO A 185 9.07 -24.27 -42.12
C PRO A 185 8.57 -24.62 -43.53
N THR A 186 9.26 -24.10 -44.53
CA THR A 186 9.01 -24.38 -45.94
C THR A 186 9.35 -25.85 -46.21
N PRO A 187 8.45 -26.67 -46.77
CA PRO A 187 8.75 -28.07 -47.03
C PRO A 187 9.77 -28.17 -48.17
N THR A 188 10.93 -28.74 -47.86
CA THR A 188 11.95 -29.11 -48.86
C THR A 188 11.44 -30.28 -49.67
N VAL A 189 10.97 -29.99 -50.88
CA VAL A 189 10.65 -30.99 -51.91
C VAL A 189 11.96 -31.64 -52.37
N LYS A 190 12.19 -32.90 -52.01
CA LYS A 190 13.17 -33.76 -52.69
C LYS A 190 12.59 -34.18 -54.04
N LYS A 191 13.33 -33.94 -55.13
CA LYS A 191 13.06 -34.47 -56.47
C LYS A 191 13.98 -35.68 -56.76
N PRO A 192 13.57 -36.57 -57.69
CA PRO A 192 13.96 -37.96 -57.76
C PRO A 192 15.40 -38.20 -58.23
#